data_AF-A0A2P7S3I5-F1
#
_entry.id   AF-A0A2P7S3I5-F1
#
_cell.length_a   1.000
_cell.length_b   1.000
_cell.length_c   1.000
_cell.angle_alpha   90.00
_cell.angle_beta   90.00
_cell.angle_gamma   90.00
#
_symmetry.space_group_name_H-M   'P 1'
#
loop_
_entity.id
_entity.type
_entity.pdbx_description
1 polymer ?
#
loop_
_entity_poly.entity_id
_entity_poly.type
_entity_poly.pdbx_seq_one_letter_code
_entity_poly.pdbx_strand_id
1 'polypeptide(L)'
;MREPTFEIDGWSLEDGETYHAAAPETFWIPSRQKRESLQPGDLVKLIFRISVDDADESIAVERMWVLVRERIVGGYLGMLNNEPSAIAANEEFWLGTELPFSAKHVINIEEKDENTVALAREEPRRRWPKQ
;
A
#
# COMPACT_ATOMS: atom_id res chain seq x y z
N MET A 1 12.24 0.68 -9.31
CA MET A 1 12.07 1.51 -8.10
C MET A 1 12.18 0.60 -6.90
N ARG A 2 12.81 1.04 -5.79
CA ARG A 2 12.94 0.20 -4.59
C ARG A 2 11.60 0.06 -3.85
N GLU A 3 11.32 -1.10 -3.29
CA GLU A 3 10.24 -1.29 -2.31
C GLU A 3 10.63 -0.60 -0.98
N PRO A 4 9.65 -0.19 -0.15
CA PRO A 4 9.89 0.28 1.21
C PRO A 4 10.47 -0.85 2.08
N THR A 5 11.45 -0.52 2.90
CA THR A 5 12.10 -1.46 3.83
C THR A 5 12.03 -0.91 5.24
N PHE A 6 11.82 -1.80 6.20
CA PHE A 6 11.64 -1.41 7.60
C PHE A 6 12.87 -0.68 8.15
N GLU A 7 14.07 -1.07 7.72
CA GLU A 7 15.35 -0.53 8.19
C GLU A 7 15.63 0.88 7.69
N ILE A 8 15.16 1.23 6.49
CA ILE A 8 15.44 2.52 5.85
C ILE A 8 14.28 3.50 6.02
N ASP A 9 13.06 3.02 5.88
CA ASP A 9 11.86 3.87 5.82
C ASP A 9 11.05 3.83 7.13
N GLY A 10 11.42 2.96 8.07
CA GLY A 10 10.63 2.72 9.29
C GLY A 10 9.35 1.94 9.04
N TRP A 11 9.09 1.49 7.80
CA TRP A 11 7.94 0.64 7.47
C TRP A 11 8.19 -0.21 6.23
N SER A 12 7.38 -1.24 6.04
CA SER A 12 7.44 -2.14 4.88
C SER A 12 6.06 -2.71 4.55
N LEU A 13 5.93 -3.33 3.37
CA LEU A 13 4.73 -4.04 2.96
C LEU A 13 4.87 -5.53 3.19
N GLU A 14 3.84 -6.16 3.74
CA GLU A 14 3.78 -7.60 3.89
C GLU A 14 3.26 -8.29 2.62
N ASP A 15 3.63 -9.55 2.44
CA ASP A 15 3.22 -10.37 1.29
C ASP A 15 1.84 -11.01 1.53
N GLY A 16 0.81 -10.47 0.88
CA GLY A 16 -0.55 -10.98 0.98
C GLY A 16 -0.74 -12.41 0.46
N GLU A 17 0.09 -12.88 -0.49
CA GLU A 17 0.08 -14.27 -0.95
C GLU A 17 0.57 -15.22 0.13
N THR A 18 1.56 -14.80 0.93
CA THR A 18 2.05 -15.58 2.09
C THR A 18 0.96 -15.72 3.15
N TYR A 19 0.23 -14.64 3.47
CA TYR A 19 -0.91 -14.70 4.40
C TYR A 19 -2.02 -15.62 3.88
N HIS A 20 -2.37 -15.51 2.59
CA HIS A 20 -3.35 -16.38 1.97
C HIS A 20 -2.92 -17.86 1.98
N ALA A 21 -1.66 -18.15 1.66
CA ALA A 21 -1.13 -19.51 1.68
C ALA A 21 -1.14 -20.13 3.08
N ALA A 22 -0.90 -19.34 4.12
CA ALA A 22 -0.92 -19.79 5.51
C ALA A 22 -2.34 -20.04 6.04
N ALA A 23 -3.34 -19.30 5.56
CA ALA A 23 -4.72 -19.37 6.04
C ALA A 23 -5.77 -19.16 4.92
N PRO A 24 -5.83 -20.04 3.91
CA PRO A 24 -6.61 -19.79 2.69
C PRO A 24 -8.13 -19.68 2.94
N GLU A 25 -8.63 -20.37 3.95
CA GLU A 25 -10.06 -20.39 4.31
C GLU A 25 -10.54 -19.12 5.02
N THR A 26 -9.63 -18.41 5.71
CA THR A 26 -9.98 -17.23 6.54
C THR A 26 -9.32 -15.94 6.05
N PHE A 27 -8.33 -16.05 5.18
CA PHE A 27 -7.63 -14.93 4.57
C PHE A 27 -7.78 -15.00 3.06
N TRP A 28 -8.90 -14.52 2.53
CA TRP A 28 -9.13 -14.42 1.10
C TRP A 28 -8.34 -13.25 0.49
N ILE A 29 -7.81 -13.42 -0.72
CA ILE A 29 -7.25 -12.34 -1.55
C ILE A 29 -7.83 -12.38 -2.98
N PRO A 30 -7.84 -11.26 -3.71
CA PRO A 30 -8.22 -11.25 -5.11
C PRO A 30 -7.33 -12.16 -5.97
N SER A 31 -7.89 -12.67 -7.07
CA SER A 31 -7.15 -13.54 -7.99
C SER A 31 -5.90 -12.83 -8.53
N ARG A 32 -4.86 -13.62 -8.82
CA ARG A 32 -3.62 -13.11 -9.40
C ARG A 32 -3.86 -12.24 -10.63
N GLN A 33 -4.74 -12.66 -11.53
CA GLN A 33 -5.11 -11.90 -12.72
C GLN A 33 -5.62 -10.50 -12.37
N LYS A 34 -6.53 -10.38 -11.38
CA LYS A 34 -7.05 -9.07 -10.93
C LYS A 34 -5.94 -8.19 -10.33
N ARG A 35 -5.06 -8.77 -9.52
CA ARG A 35 -3.93 -8.06 -8.89
C ARG A 35 -2.87 -7.61 -9.90
N GLU A 36 -2.70 -8.32 -11.02
CA GLU A 36 -1.78 -7.98 -12.11
C GLU A 36 -2.38 -7.07 -13.19
N SER A 37 -3.71 -6.83 -13.14
CA SER A 37 -4.44 -6.00 -14.13
C SER A 37 -4.86 -4.63 -13.62
N LEU A 38 -4.43 -4.22 -12.42
CA LEU A 38 -4.81 -2.94 -11.80
C LEU A 38 -4.55 -1.75 -12.72
N GLN A 39 -5.43 -0.76 -12.64
CA GLN A 39 -5.42 0.47 -13.42
C GLN A 39 -5.39 1.70 -12.51
N PRO A 40 -4.89 2.84 -13.01
CA PRO A 40 -5.06 4.11 -12.31
C PRO A 40 -6.52 4.36 -11.93
N GLY A 41 -6.73 4.73 -10.67
CA GLY A 41 -8.05 4.92 -10.06
C GLY A 41 -8.53 3.72 -9.23
N ASP A 42 -7.98 2.52 -9.41
CA ASP A 42 -8.36 1.39 -8.55
C ASP A 42 -7.88 1.65 -7.12
N LEU A 43 -8.63 1.17 -6.13
CA LEU A 43 -8.21 1.17 -4.74
C LEU A 43 -7.77 -0.23 -4.35
N VAL A 44 -6.60 -0.34 -3.73
CA VAL A 44 -6.09 -1.62 -3.21
C VAL A 44 -5.86 -1.53 -1.72
N LYS A 45 -6.19 -2.61 -1.00
CA LYS A 45 -5.82 -2.74 0.41
C LYS A 45 -4.53 -3.52 0.51
N LEU A 46 -3.55 -2.98 1.24
CA LEU A 46 -2.26 -3.62 1.52
C LEU A 46 -2.08 -3.78 3.02
N ILE A 47 -1.11 -4.61 3.43
CA ILE A 47 -0.71 -4.77 4.83
C ILE A 47 0.62 -4.02 5.03
N PHE A 48 0.65 -3.13 6.01
CA PHE A 48 1.80 -2.32 6.37
C PHE A 48 2.32 -2.76 7.73
N ARG A 49 3.63 -2.99 7.81
CA ARG A 49 4.36 -3.18 9.07
C ARG A 49 5.14 -1.90 9.36
N ILE A 50 4.81 -1.22 10.45
CA ILE A 50 5.25 0.15 10.76
C ILE A 50 6.00 0.14 12.09
N SER A 51 7.17 0.77 12.14
CA SER A 51 7.91 1.00 13.36
C SER A 51 7.22 2.11 14.14
N VAL A 52 6.94 1.85 15.41
CA VAL A 52 6.32 2.83 16.30
C VAL A 52 7.21 3.04 17.52
N ASP A 53 7.22 4.26 18.04
CA ASP A 53 7.97 4.62 19.25
C ASP A 53 7.10 4.33 20.48
N ASP A 54 6.90 3.04 20.75
CA ASP A 54 6.14 2.53 21.90
C ASP A 54 7.01 1.58 22.73
N ALA A 55 6.91 1.68 24.05
CA ALA A 55 7.77 0.96 24.99
C ALA A 55 7.43 -0.54 25.09
N ASP A 56 6.19 -0.92 24.80
CA ASP A 56 5.68 -2.28 24.93
C ASP A 56 5.52 -2.97 23.56
N GLU A 57 5.14 -2.22 22.50
CA GLU A 57 4.96 -2.75 21.15
C GLU A 57 5.60 -1.87 20.08
N SER A 58 6.86 -2.15 19.73
CA SER A 58 7.63 -1.37 18.74
C SER A 58 7.17 -1.48 17.27
N ILE A 59 6.18 -2.33 16.97
CA ILE A 59 5.73 -2.61 15.60
C ILE A 59 4.20 -2.66 15.55
N ALA A 60 3.61 -1.82 14.71
CA ALA A 60 2.20 -1.90 14.36
C ALA A 60 2.00 -2.57 13.00
N VAL A 61 0.91 -3.34 12.87
CA VAL A 61 0.50 -3.94 11.59
C VAL A 61 -0.89 -3.42 11.21
N GLU A 62 -0.98 -2.73 10.07
CA GLU A 62 -2.21 -2.09 9.62
C GLU A 62 -2.62 -2.52 8.21
N ARG A 63 -3.93 -2.55 7.95
CA ARG A 63 -4.50 -2.81 6.62
C ARG A 63 -5.05 -1.52 6.03
N MET A 64 -4.33 -0.96 5.07
CA MET A 64 -4.53 0.40 4.62
C MET A 64 -4.86 0.45 3.13
N TRP A 65 -5.66 1.44 2.73
CA TRP A 65 -6.08 1.64 1.35
C TRP A 65 -5.08 2.50 0.60
N VAL A 66 -4.74 2.10 -0.62
CA VAL A 66 -3.82 2.78 -1.51
C VAL A 66 -4.51 2.96 -2.86
N LEU A 67 -4.55 4.20 -3.34
CA LEU A 67 -5.03 4.54 -4.67
C LEU A 67 -3.96 4.23 -5.71
N VAL A 68 -4.27 3.40 -6.69
CA VAL A 68 -3.35 3.12 -7.81
C VAL A 68 -3.26 4.36 -8.70
N ARG A 69 -2.04 4.81 -8.99
CA ARG A 69 -1.78 5.99 -9.84
C ARG A 69 -1.07 5.66 -11.13
N GLU A 70 -0.07 4.78 -11.07
CA GLU A 70 0.76 4.47 -12.22
C GLU A 70 1.11 2.98 -12.21
N ARG A 71 1.13 2.36 -13.39
CA ARG A 71 1.72 1.04 -13.59
C ARG A 71 3.18 1.22 -13.98
N ILE A 72 4.07 0.55 -13.27
CA ILE A 72 5.52 0.62 -13.50
C ILE A 72 6.08 -0.77 -13.81
N VAL A 73 7.33 -0.83 -14.25
CA VAL A 73 8.03 -2.12 -14.42
C VAL A 73 8.10 -2.81 -13.05
N GLY A 74 7.53 -4.02 -12.96
CA GLY A 74 7.54 -4.84 -11.75
C GLY A 74 6.41 -4.56 -10.75
N GLY A 75 5.53 -3.57 -10.99
CA GLY A 75 4.44 -3.28 -10.06
C GLY A 75 3.72 -1.97 -10.35
N TYR A 76 3.44 -1.22 -9.30
CA TYR A 76 2.60 -0.04 -9.31
C TYR A 76 3.18 1.05 -8.41
N LEU A 77 2.83 2.30 -8.73
CA LEU A 77 2.86 3.40 -7.78
C LEU A 77 1.44 3.67 -7.34
N GLY A 78 1.28 3.83 -6.03
CA GLY A 78 0.04 4.26 -5.44
C GLY A 78 0.23 5.40 -4.46
N MET A 79 -0.90 5.95 -4.02
CA MET A 79 -0.97 7.01 -3.02
C MET A 79 -1.74 6.50 -1.81
N LEU A 80 -1.20 6.65 -0.61
CA LEU A 80 -1.90 6.26 0.61
C LEU A 80 -3.22 7.04 0.70
N ASN A 81 -4.34 6.31 0.80
CA ASN A 81 -5.71 6.85 0.76
C ASN A 81 -6.44 6.68 2.10
N ASN A 82 -5.67 6.56 3.18
CA ASN A 82 -6.17 6.55 4.56
C ASN A 82 -5.09 7.09 5.51
N GLU A 83 -5.52 7.41 6.73
CA GLU A 83 -4.63 7.84 7.80
C GLU A 83 -4.17 6.61 8.61
N PRO A 84 -2.85 6.40 8.78
CA PRO A 84 -2.33 5.40 9.71
C PRO A 84 -2.83 5.65 11.13
N SER A 85 -3.24 4.60 11.84
CA SER A 85 -3.77 4.70 13.20
C SER A 85 -2.68 4.69 14.29
N ALA A 86 -1.55 4.06 14.01
CA ALA A 86 -0.50 3.75 14.98
C ALA A 86 0.61 4.81 15.06
N ILE A 87 0.62 5.79 14.16
CA ILE A 87 1.58 6.90 14.18
C ILE A 87 0.85 8.24 14.11
N ALA A 88 1.45 9.27 14.70
CA ALA A 88 0.96 10.63 14.55
C ALA A 88 1.19 11.16 13.13
N ALA A 89 0.37 12.13 12.71
CA ALA A 89 0.51 12.80 11.43
C ALA A 89 1.92 13.38 11.27
N ASN A 90 2.57 13.07 10.15
CA ASN A 90 3.93 13.48 9.83
C ASN A 90 4.10 13.73 8.32
N GLU A 91 5.28 14.19 7.90
CA GLU A 91 5.56 14.51 6.50
C GLU A 91 6.15 13.33 5.70
N GLU A 92 6.50 12.23 6.35
CA GLU A 92 7.22 11.11 5.74
C GLU A 92 6.27 10.02 5.25
N PHE A 93 5.36 9.58 6.11
CA PHE A 93 4.42 8.50 5.85
C PHE A 93 3.06 8.87 6.41
N TRP A 94 2.25 9.52 5.57
CA TRP A 94 0.88 9.94 5.89
C TRP A 94 -0.02 9.91 4.64
N LEU A 95 -1.31 10.22 4.81
CA LEU A 95 -2.28 10.38 3.71
C LEU A 95 -1.70 11.22 2.56
N GLY A 96 -1.83 10.72 1.33
CA GLY A 96 -1.32 11.38 0.14
C GLY A 96 0.13 11.03 -0.22
N THR A 97 0.83 10.23 0.59
CA THR A 97 2.21 9.78 0.32
C THR A 97 2.23 8.73 -0.79
N GLU A 98 3.10 8.93 -1.78
CA GLU A 98 3.33 7.96 -2.85
C GLU A 98 4.22 6.81 -2.39
N LEU A 99 3.88 5.59 -2.81
CA LEU A 99 4.65 4.39 -2.50
C LEU A 99 4.57 3.34 -3.62
N PRO A 100 5.64 2.56 -3.82
CA PRO A 100 5.62 1.43 -4.73
C PRO A 100 5.08 0.17 -4.05
N PHE A 101 4.36 -0.63 -4.82
CA PHE A 101 3.93 -1.96 -4.42
C PHE A 101 3.83 -2.87 -5.65
N SER A 102 3.79 -4.19 -5.43
CA SER A 102 3.57 -5.19 -6.47
C SER A 102 2.32 -6.02 -6.18
N ALA A 103 1.90 -6.83 -7.15
CA ALA A 103 0.68 -7.63 -7.04
C ALA A 103 0.64 -8.49 -5.76
N LYS A 104 1.79 -9.02 -5.31
CA LYS A 104 1.89 -9.88 -4.11
C LYS A 104 1.40 -9.21 -2.82
N HIS A 105 1.45 -7.87 -2.74
CA HIS A 105 1.02 -7.14 -1.54
C HIS A 105 -0.50 -6.93 -1.46
N VAL A 106 -1.23 -7.13 -2.57
CA VAL A 106 -2.65 -6.74 -2.67
C VAL A 106 -3.55 -7.78 -2.01
N ILE A 107 -4.28 -7.36 -0.97
CA ILE A 107 -5.19 -8.23 -0.20
C ILE A 107 -6.67 -7.90 -0.42
N ASN A 108 -6.99 -6.75 -1.02
CA ASN A 108 -8.34 -6.43 -1.49
C ASN A 108 -8.29 -5.39 -2.63
N ILE A 109 -9.34 -5.34 -3.45
CA ILE A 109 -9.49 -4.40 -4.56
C ILE A 109 -10.91 -3.81 -4.51
N GLU A 110 -11.00 -2.50 -4.59
CA GLU A 110 -12.20 -1.76 -4.95
C GLU A 110 -12.00 -1.16 -6.34
N GLU A 111 -12.96 -1.42 -7.24
CA GLU A 111 -12.90 -0.95 -8.62
C GLU A 111 -13.02 0.57 -8.67
N LYS A 112 -12.25 1.18 -9.56
CA LYS A 112 -12.25 2.63 -9.76
C LYS A 112 -13.64 3.19 -10.10
N ASP A 113 -13.86 4.43 -9.67
CA ASP A 113 -14.99 5.25 -10.08
C ASP A 113 -14.49 6.59 -10.67
N GLU A 114 -15.40 7.49 -11.00
CA GLU A 114 -15.05 8.80 -11.56
C GLU A 114 -14.20 9.65 -10.60
N ASN A 115 -14.45 9.55 -9.29
CA ASN A 115 -13.76 10.32 -8.27
C ASN A 115 -12.33 9.78 -8.07
N THR A 116 -12.17 8.46 -7.96
CA THR A 116 -10.85 7.86 -7.75
C THR A 116 -9.98 7.97 -8.99
N VAL A 117 -10.56 7.92 -10.19
CA VAL A 117 -9.84 8.21 -11.44
C VAL A 117 -9.36 9.66 -11.50
N ALA A 118 -10.16 10.62 -11.02
CA ALA A 118 -9.74 12.02 -10.94
C ALA A 118 -8.61 12.18 -9.92
N LEU A 119 -8.78 11.64 -8.71
CA LEU A 119 -7.79 11.69 -7.64
C LEU A 119 -6.45 11.05 -8.03
N ALA A 120 -6.47 9.98 -8.83
CA ALA A 120 -5.25 9.31 -9.27
C ALA A 120 -4.35 10.22 -10.13
N ARG A 121 -4.91 11.26 -10.75
CA ARG A 121 -4.18 12.24 -11.57
C ARG A 121 -3.59 13.38 -10.75
N GLU A 122 -4.02 13.56 -9.50
CA GLU A 122 -3.50 14.61 -8.63
C GLU A 122 -2.04 14.33 -8.26
N GLU A 123 -1.28 15.39 -7.97
CA GLU A 123 0.09 15.27 -7.50
C GLU A 123 0.10 14.69 -6.07
N PRO A 124 0.95 13.69 -5.78
CA PRO A 124 1.03 13.14 -4.45
C PRO A 124 1.62 14.18 -3.51
N ARG A 125 1.21 14.17 -2.25
CA ARG A 125 1.75 15.07 -1.22
C ARG A 125 3.26 14.91 -1.10
N ARG A 126 3.74 13.67 -1.22
CA ARG A 126 5.16 13.32 -1.23
C ARG A 126 5.40 12.23 -2.26
N ARG A 127 6.41 12.43 -3.11
CA ARG A 127 6.81 11.45 -4.13
C ARG A 127 7.74 10.40 -3.52
N TRP A 128 7.62 9.17 -3.99
CA TRP A 128 8.57 8.14 -3.59
C TRP A 128 9.94 8.41 -4.26
N PRO A 129 11.06 8.28 -3.52
CA PRO A 129 12.38 8.55 -4.10
C PRO A 129 12.68 7.63 -5.29
N LYS A 130 12.96 8.24 -6.44
CA LYS A 130 13.52 7.56 -7.61
C LYS A 130 15.01 7.34 -7.35
N GLN A 131 15.36 6.24 -6.68
CA GLN A 131 16.76 5.79 -6.60
C GLN A 131 17.26 5.32 -7.96
#